data_AF-A0A5J4PZ50-F1
#
_entry.id   AF-A0A5J4PZ50-F1
#
_cell.length_a   1.000
_cell.length_b   1.000
_cell.length_c   1.000
_cell.angle_alpha   90.00
_cell.angle_beta   90.00
_cell.angle_gamma   90.00
#
_symmetry.space_group_name_H-M   'P 1'
#
loop_
_entity.id
_entity.type
_entity.pdbx_description
1 polymer ?
#
loop_
_entity_poly.entity_id
_entity_poly.type
_entity_poly.pdbx_seq_one_letter_code
_entity_poly.pdbx_strand_id
1 'polypeptide(L)' 'TPLPDILTTATALFVLRCYGVEPRIRPDSFIEAHWLESGGFSPTILEEISDIEYTFYGLLALGTC' A
#
# COMPACT_ATOMS: atom_id res chain seq x y z
N THR A 1 -18.93 -0.80 -6.37
CA THR A 1 -18.04 -1.95 -6.05
C THR A 1 -16.87 -1.41 -5.24
N PRO A 2 -16.32 -2.15 -4.26
CA PRO A 2 -15.17 -1.68 -3.50
C PRO A 2 -13.95 -1.55 -4.42
N LEU A 3 -13.17 -0.48 -4.26
CA LEU A 3 -11.92 -0.24 -4.98
C LEU A 3 -10.76 -0.68 -4.08
N PRO A 4 -9.74 -1.40 -4.60
CA PRO A 4 -8.53 -1.69 -3.84
C PRO A 4 -7.81 -0.41 -3.43
N ASP A 5 -7.26 -0.39 -2.22
CA ASP A 5 -6.60 0.77 -1.63
C ASP A 5 -5.29 0.38 -0.93
N ILE A 6 -4.40 1.36 -0.76
CA ILE A 6 -3.08 1.13 -0.15
C ILE A 6 -3.17 0.83 1.35
N LEU A 7 -4.17 1.38 2.06
CA LEU A 7 -4.33 1.23 3.51
C LEU A 7 -4.66 -0.21 3.89
N THR A 8 -5.70 -0.78 3.27
CA THR A 8 -6.14 -2.16 3.55
C THR A 8 -5.08 -3.16 3.10
N THR A 9 -4.41 -2.88 1.98
CA THR A 9 -3.29 -3.69 1.49
C THR A 9 -2.12 -3.69 2.47
N ALA A 10 -1.65 -2.52 2.91
CA ALA A 10 -0.57 -2.39 3.88
C ALA A 10 -0.89 -3.09 5.21
N THR A 11 -2.13 -2.92 5.69
CA THR A 11 -2.60 -3.56 6.93
C THR A 11 -2.59 -5.09 6.80
N ALA A 12 -3.05 -5.63 5.68
CA ALA A 12 -3.03 -7.07 5.43
C ALA A 12 -1.60 -7.61 5.34
N LEU A 13 -0.71 -6.94 4.62
CA LEU A 13 0.71 -7.32 4.51
C LEU A 13 1.41 -7.30 5.87
N PHE A 14 1.16 -6.27 6.68
CA PHE A 14 1.68 -6.20 8.04
C PHE A 14 1.23 -7.38 8.90
N VAL A 15 -0.06 -7.73 8.85
CA VAL A 15 -0.57 -8.90 9.59
C VAL A 15 0.08 -10.19 9.09
N LEU A 16 0.16 -10.40 7.77
CA LEU A 16 0.84 -11.56 7.20
C LEU A 16 2.28 -11.67 7.70
N ARG A 17 3.01 -10.55 7.73
CA ARG A 17 4.36 -10.46 8.25
C ARG A 17 4.44 -10.83 9.74
N CYS A 18 3.52 -10.34 10.58
CA CYS A 18 3.47 -10.69 12.01
C CYS A 18 3.34 -12.20 12.26
N TYR A 19 2.67 -12.92 11.36
CA TYR A 19 2.48 -14.37 11.46
C TYR A 19 3.49 -15.18 10.63
N GLY A 20 4.46 -14.54 9.97
CA GLY A 20 5.44 -15.21 9.11
C GLY A 20 4.82 -15.90 7.90
N VAL A 21 3.69 -15.38 7.40
CA VAL A 21 3.00 -15.88 6.22
C VAL A 21 3.35 -14.99 5.03
N GLU A 22 3.75 -15.59 3.92
CA GLU A 22 4.01 -14.85 2.68
C GLU A 22 2.71 -14.58 1.91
N PRO A 23 2.55 -13.39 1.30
CA PRO A 23 1.41 -13.13 0.43
C PRO A 23 1.46 -14.03 -0.81
N ARG A 24 0.29 -14.52 -1.24
CA ARG A 24 0.19 -15.40 -2.42
C ARG A 24 0.58 -14.70 -3.72
N ILE A 25 0.37 -13.39 -3.78
CA ILE A 25 0.70 -12.52 -4.91
C ILE A 25 1.58 -11.42 -4.36
N ARG A 26 2.71 -11.17 -5.04
CA ARG A 26 3.63 -10.10 -4.70
C ARG A 26 2.97 -8.72 -4.89
N PRO A 27 2.98 -7.84 -3.88
CA PRO A 27 2.28 -6.56 -3.94
C PRO A 27 3.12 -5.43 -4.56
N ASP A 28 4.37 -5.65 -4.95
CA ASP A 28 5.34 -4.60 -5.31
C ASP A 28 4.78 -3.64 -6.38
N SER A 29 4.30 -4.17 -7.51
CA SER A 29 3.74 -3.35 -8.59
C SER A 29 2.45 -2.62 -8.20
N PHE A 30 1.68 -3.17 -7.24
CA PHE A 30 0.49 -2.48 -6.73
C PHE A 30 0.90 -1.29 -5.85
N ILE A 31 1.92 -1.46 -5.00
CA ILE A 31 2.44 -0.40 -4.13
C ILE A 31 3.09 0.70 -4.99
N GLU A 32 3.90 0.32 -5.97
CA GLU A 32 4.53 1.26 -6.92
C GLU A 32 3.50 2.08 -7.70
N ALA A 33 2.37 1.48 -8.07
CA ALA A 33 1.30 2.18 -8.79
C ALA A 33 0.62 3.29 -7.95
N HIS A 34 0.79 3.31 -6.63
CA HIS A 34 0.28 4.37 -5.76
C HIS A 34 1.29 5.50 -5.55
N TRP A 35 2.55 5.34 -5.97
CA TRP A 35 3.55 6.40 -5.82
C TRP A 35 3.23 7.60 -6.69
N LEU A 36 3.18 8.79 -6.09
CA LEU A 36 2.92 10.05 -6.77
C LEU A 36 4.22 10.86 -6.94
N GLU A 37 4.34 11.59 -8.04
CA GLU A 37 5.48 12.49 -8.28
C GLU A 37 5.63 13.59 -7.22
N SER A 38 4.56 13.87 -6.47
CA SER A 38 4.56 14.79 -5.32
C SER A 38 5.33 14.26 -4.09
N GLY A 39 5.75 12.99 -4.10
CA GLY A 39 6.55 12.38 -3.04
C GLY A 39 5.75 11.63 -1.97
N GLY A 40 4.52 11.24 -2.26
CA GLY A 40 3.63 10.50 -1.37
C GLY A 40 2.94 9.33 -2.07
N PHE A 41 1.99 8.71 -1.37
CA PHE A 41 1.19 7.60 -1.92
C PHE A 41 -0.28 7.99 -2.03
N SER A 42 -0.91 7.65 -3.15
CA SER A 42 -2.35 7.84 -3.30
C SER A 42 -3.15 6.84 -2.44
N PRO A 43 -4.39 7.18 -2.05
CA PRO A 43 -5.30 6.25 -1.38
C PRO A 43 -5.64 5.06 -2.27
N THR A 44 -6.00 5.38 -3.52
CA THR A 44 -6.36 4.44 -4.58
C THR A 44 -5.69 4.86 -5.89
N ILE A 45 -5.67 3.98 -6.89
CA ILE A 45 -5.02 4.27 -8.19
C ILE A 45 -5.70 5.39 -9.00
N LEU A 46 -6.90 5.83 -8.60
CA LEU A 46 -7.67 6.85 -9.30
C LEU A 46 -7.47 8.25 -8.71
N GLU A 47 -6.80 8.34 -7.57
CA GLU A 47 -6.62 9.58 -6.83
C GLU A 47 -5.19 10.09 -6.99
N GLU A 48 -5.07 11.39 -7.28
CA GLU A 48 -3.77 12.05 -7.53
C GLU A 48 -3.29 12.90 -6.35
N ILE A 49 -3.98 12.81 -5.20
CA ILE A 49 -3.65 13.56 -4.00
C ILE A 49 -3.29 12.58 -2.89
N SER A 50 -2.09 12.74 -2.36
CA SER A 50 -1.63 12.04 -1.16
C SER A 50 -1.78 12.94 0.07
N ASP A 51 -1.92 12.31 1.22
CA ASP A 51 -1.67 12.92 2.52
C ASP A 51 -0.64 12.09 3.32
N ILE A 52 -0.44 12.46 4.59
CA ILE A 52 0.46 11.76 5.48
C ILE A 52 -0.02 10.35 5.86
N GLU A 53 -1.33 10.11 5.87
CA GLU A 53 -1.91 8.82 6.22
C GLU A 53 -1.56 7.79 5.13
N TYR A 54 -1.85 8.09 3.88
CA TYR A 54 -1.56 7.15 2.78
C TYR A 54 -0.06 7.03 2.52
N THR A 55 0.71 8.09 2.74
CA THR A 55 2.18 8.00 2.72
C THR A 55 2.68 7.02 3.79
N PHE A 56 2.15 7.09 5.01
CA PHE A 56 2.49 6.14 6.06
C PHE A 56 2.14 4.70 5.66
N TYR A 57 0.95 4.45 5.09
CA TYR A 57 0.56 3.11 4.66
C TYR A 57 1.39 2.60 3.47
N GLY A 58 1.75 3.46 2.51
CA GLY A 58 2.67 3.08 1.43
C GLY A 58 4.04 2.65 1.96
N LEU A 59 4.59 3.39 2.92
CA LEU A 59 5.84 3.02 3.59
C LEU A 59 5.70 1.73 4.42
N LEU A 60 4.58 1.53 5.11
CA LEU A 60 4.29 0.29 5.84
C LEU A 60 4.23 -0.91 4.88
N ALA A 61 3.59 -0.74 3.72
CA ALA A 61 3.52 -1.78 2.70
C ALA A 61 4.93 -2.14 2.19
N LEU A 62 5.76 -1.15 1.84
CA LEU A 62 7.14 -1.38 1.41
C LEU A 62 7.99 -2.08 2.49
N GLY A 63 7.81 -1.72 3.76
CA GLY A 63 8.53 -2.34 4.88
C GLY A 63 8.03 -3.74 5.28
N THR A 64 6.92 -4.20 4.72
CA THR A 64 6.30 -5.51 5.01
C THR A 64 6.36 -6.49 3.85
N CYS A 65 6.87 -6.06 2.69
CA CYS A 65 7.20 -6.91 1.55
C CYS A 65 8.41 -7.82 1.80
#